data_AF-A0A1B9XYD7-F1
#
_entry.id   AF-A0A1B9XYD7-F1
#
_cell.length_a   1.000
_cell.length_b   1.000
_cell.length_c   1.000
_cell.angle_alpha   90.00
_cell.angle_beta   90.00
_cell.angle_gamma   90.00
#
_symmetry.space_group_name_H-M   'P 1'
#
loop_
_entity.id
_entity.type
_entity.pdbx_description
1 polymer ?
#
loop_
_entity_poly.entity_id
_entity_poly.type
_entity_poly.pdbx_seq_one_letter_code
_entity_poly.pdbx_strand_id
1 'polypeptide(L)'
;MPCLLYSQSKEPTKAINGKYYLMAAEKGIGSKMTKEKLFQYGVWGKDKVLMVAACNKCSPAMYKYNNDESQTMGVPVFYNIMGLYMITYDHESFIMMVPANKKSKDWTDFTYSNFYSKNKAKADIMTKQKIVNFIKTL
;
A
#
# COMPACT_ATOMS: atom_id res chain seq x y z
N MET A 1 23.16 24.83 -5.97
CA MET A 1 22.03 25.28 -5.13
C MET A 1 21.13 24.08 -4.88
N PRO A 2 21.15 23.44 -3.71
CA PRO A 2 20.38 22.22 -3.48
C PRO A 2 18.99 22.56 -2.95
N CYS A 3 17.95 22.29 -3.73
CA CYS A 3 16.57 22.25 -3.24
C CYS A 3 16.33 20.88 -2.56
N LEU A 4 16.59 20.81 -1.26
CA LEU A 4 16.08 19.76 -0.39
C LEU A 4 14.66 20.13 0.05
N LEU A 5 13.64 19.68 -0.68
CA LEU A 5 12.24 19.75 -0.23
C LEU A 5 11.43 18.57 -0.79
N TYR A 6 11.59 17.38 -0.22
CA TYR A 6 10.57 16.33 -0.24
C TYR A 6 10.40 15.73 1.15
N SER A 7 10.10 16.58 2.13
CA SER A 7 9.35 16.15 3.31
C SER A 7 7.94 16.71 3.21
N GLN A 8 7.17 16.12 2.30
CA GLN A 8 5.73 16.08 2.49
C GLN A 8 5.37 14.60 2.58
N SER A 9 5.66 14.01 3.74
CA SER A 9 4.89 12.88 4.24
C SER A 9 3.44 13.35 4.39
N LYS A 10 2.73 13.49 3.26
CA LYS A 10 1.35 13.97 3.26
C LYS A 10 0.56 12.97 4.10
N GLU A 11 0.05 13.47 5.21
CA GLU A 11 -0.86 12.75 6.08
C GLU A 11 -1.94 12.06 5.24
N PRO A 12 -2.26 10.77 5.51
CA PRO A 12 -3.27 10.08 4.74
C PRO A 12 -4.62 10.81 4.81
N THR A 13 -5.27 10.93 3.65
CA THR A 13 -6.56 11.60 3.53
C THR A 13 -7.59 10.70 2.86
N LYS A 14 -8.86 11.13 2.88
CA LYS A 14 -9.96 10.46 2.17
C LYS A 14 -9.76 10.40 0.64
N ALA A 15 -8.77 11.10 0.07
CA ALA A 15 -8.37 10.95 -1.32
C ALA A 15 -7.93 9.51 -1.66
N ILE A 16 -7.56 8.71 -0.66
CA ILE A 16 -7.24 7.28 -0.81
C ILE A 16 -8.47 6.46 -1.25
N ASN A 17 -9.69 6.90 -0.90
CA ASN A 17 -10.90 6.12 -1.14
C ASN A 17 -11.12 5.84 -2.63
N GLY A 18 -11.62 4.65 -2.95
CA GLY A 18 -12.07 4.31 -4.30
C GLY A 18 -11.63 2.92 -4.77
N LYS A 19 -11.78 2.69 -6.07
CA LYS A 19 -11.41 1.44 -6.72
C LYS A 19 -9.95 1.47 -7.17
N TYR A 20 -9.24 0.37 -6.92
CA TYR A 20 -7.86 0.15 -7.31
C TYR A 20 -7.76 -1.08 -8.20
N TYR A 21 -6.92 -0.97 -9.22
CA TYR A 21 -6.49 -2.04 -10.11
C TYR A 21 -5.16 -2.62 -9.62
N LEU A 22 -5.01 -3.93 -9.73
CA LEU A 22 -3.89 -4.68 -9.17
C LEU A 22 -2.96 -5.22 -10.26
N MET A 23 -1.66 -5.17 -10.00
CA MET A 23 -0.64 -5.80 -10.84
C MET A 23 -0.88 -7.32 -10.95
N ALA A 24 -0.97 -8.00 -9.80
CA ALA A 24 -1.28 -9.42 -9.71
C ALA A 24 -2.69 -9.64 -9.15
N ALA A 25 -3.39 -10.66 -9.65
CA ALA A 25 -4.72 -10.98 -9.15
C ALA A 25 -4.67 -11.52 -7.71
N GLU A 26 -5.69 -11.22 -6.92
CA GLU A 26 -5.85 -11.66 -5.53
C GLU A 26 -7.22 -12.31 -5.31
N LYS A 27 -7.40 -13.03 -4.20
CA LYS A 27 -8.69 -13.63 -3.85
C LYS A 27 -9.78 -12.56 -3.75
N GLY A 28 -10.88 -12.76 -4.47
CA GLY A 28 -12.08 -11.93 -4.51
C GLY A 28 -13.31 -12.67 -3.97
N ILE A 29 -14.48 -12.39 -4.54
CA ILE A 29 -15.76 -12.99 -4.11
C ILE A 29 -15.75 -14.50 -4.39
N GLY A 30 -16.10 -15.30 -3.38
CA GLY A 30 -16.17 -16.76 -3.52
C GLY A 30 -14.83 -17.39 -3.91
N SER A 31 -13.71 -16.81 -3.44
CA SER A 31 -12.34 -17.23 -3.78
C SER A 31 -11.94 -17.10 -5.25
N LYS A 32 -12.78 -16.47 -6.09
CA LYS A 32 -12.42 -16.15 -7.48
C LYS A 32 -11.35 -15.06 -7.50
N MET A 33 -10.35 -15.21 -8.34
CA MET A 33 -9.28 -14.22 -8.46
C MET A 33 -9.81 -12.92 -9.10
N THR A 34 -9.37 -11.77 -8.59
CA THR A 34 -9.73 -10.44 -9.09
C THR A 34 -8.51 -9.54 -9.15
N LYS A 35 -8.47 -8.63 -10.13
CA LYS A 35 -7.49 -7.54 -10.22
C LYS A 35 -8.08 -6.21 -9.75
N GLU A 36 -9.18 -6.22 -9.01
CA GLU A 36 -9.82 -5.01 -8.49
C GLU A 36 -10.06 -5.14 -6.98
N LYS A 37 -9.83 -4.05 -6.25
CA LYS A 37 -10.14 -3.90 -4.83
C LYS A 37 -10.71 -2.52 -4.53
N LEU A 38 -11.45 -2.42 -3.44
CA LEU A 38 -12.00 -1.18 -2.92
C LEU A 38 -11.24 -0.77 -1.68
N PHE A 39 -10.78 0.48 -1.67
CA PHE A 39 -10.04 1.06 -0.56
C PHE A 39 -10.92 2.09 0.13
N GLN A 40 -10.89 2.08 1.45
CA GLN A 40 -11.53 3.07 2.29
C GLN A 40 -10.61 3.47 3.43
N TYR A 41 -10.26 4.74 3.47
CA TYR A 41 -9.55 5.37 4.56
C TYR A 41 -10.54 6.00 5.55
N GLY A 42 -10.24 5.86 6.84
CA GLY A 42 -11.02 6.45 7.91
C GLY A 42 -10.20 6.61 9.19
N VAL A 43 -10.80 7.25 10.17
CA VAL A 43 -10.27 7.35 11.54
C VAL A 43 -11.21 6.57 12.45
N TRP A 44 -10.68 5.57 13.15
CA TRP A 44 -11.41 4.79 14.14
C TRP A 44 -10.85 5.09 15.54
N GLY A 45 -11.57 5.93 16.29
CA GLY A 45 -11.06 6.46 17.55
C GLY A 45 -9.86 7.37 17.29
N LYS A 46 -8.67 6.95 17.72
CA LYS A 46 -7.39 7.65 17.46
C LYS A 46 -6.61 7.04 16.29
N ASP A 47 -7.02 5.86 15.82
CA ASP A 47 -6.28 5.12 14.81
C ASP A 47 -6.70 5.56 13.40
N LYS A 48 -5.72 5.93 12.57
CA LYS A 48 -5.91 6.09 11.13
C LYS A 48 -5.90 4.70 10.49
N VAL A 49 -6.95 4.33 9.78
CA VAL A 49 -7.14 2.98 9.24
C VAL A 49 -7.38 3.01 7.74
N LEU A 50 -6.79 2.02 7.05
CA LEU A 50 -7.04 1.69 5.66
C LEU A 50 -7.75 0.34 5.60
N MET A 51 -8.93 0.32 4.99
CA MET A 51 -9.73 -0.88 4.76
C MET A 51 -9.66 -1.26 3.28
N VAL A 52 -9.34 -2.52 2.99
CA VAL A 52 -9.25 -3.04 1.62
C VAL A 52 -10.18 -4.24 1.46
N ALA A 53 -11.15 -4.14 0.56
CA ALA A 53 -12.17 -5.16 0.32
C ALA A 53 -12.19 -5.62 -1.14
N ALA A 54 -12.64 -6.86 -1.37
CA ALA A 54 -12.92 -7.36 -2.72
C ALA A 54 -14.22 -6.82 -3.32
N CYS A 55 -15.16 -6.39 -2.47
CA CYS A 55 -16.48 -5.90 -2.87
C CYS A 55 -17.12 -5.11 -1.71
N ASN A 56 -18.18 -4.34 -1.98
CA ASN A 56 -18.88 -3.54 -0.96
C ASN A 56 -19.48 -4.34 0.20
N LYS A 57 -19.75 -5.64 0.01
CA LYS A 57 -20.31 -6.55 1.02
C LYS A 57 -19.29 -7.53 1.59
N CYS A 58 -18.03 -7.42 1.18
CA CYS A 58 -16.97 -8.34 1.56
C CYS A 58 -16.34 -7.87 2.88
N SER A 59 -15.98 -8.80 3.76
CA SER A 59 -15.21 -8.46 4.96
C SER A 59 -13.86 -7.83 4.54
N PRO A 60 -13.56 -6.60 4.95
CA PRO A 60 -12.34 -5.91 4.55
C PRO A 60 -11.13 -6.37 5.38
N ALA A 61 -9.96 -6.38 4.76
CA ALA A 61 -8.70 -6.38 5.49
C ALA A 61 -8.46 -4.98 6.06
N MET A 62 -8.16 -4.88 7.35
CA MET A 62 -7.87 -3.63 8.03
C MET A 62 -6.37 -3.47 8.25
N TYR A 63 -5.84 -2.31 7.88
CA TYR A 63 -4.47 -1.90 8.10
C TYR A 63 -4.46 -0.62 8.94
N LYS A 64 -3.67 -0.59 10.01
CA LYS A 64 -3.47 0.59 10.85
C LYS A 64 -2.29 1.39 10.34
N TYR A 65 -2.40 2.71 10.37
CA TYR A 65 -1.27 3.59 10.07
C TYR A 65 -0.14 3.33 11.05
N ASN A 66 1.07 3.12 10.52
CA ASN A 66 2.26 2.87 11.30
C ASN A 66 3.13 4.12 11.29
N ASN A 67 3.12 4.87 12.40
CA ASN A 67 3.80 6.16 12.49
C ASN A 67 5.32 6.03 12.31
N ASP A 68 5.94 5.07 13.00
CA ASP A 68 7.39 4.90 13.03
C ASP A 68 7.92 4.50 11.64
N GLU A 69 7.25 3.56 10.97
CA GLU A 69 7.62 3.17 9.59
C GLU A 69 7.34 4.29 8.60
N SER A 70 6.23 5.02 8.76
CA SER A 70 5.91 6.15 7.88
C SER A 70 6.94 7.27 8.00
N GLN A 71 7.41 7.54 9.22
CA GLN A 71 8.46 8.51 9.47
C GLN A 71 9.81 8.03 8.92
N THR A 72 10.13 6.75 9.08
CA THR A 72 11.38 6.15 8.59
C THR A 72 11.45 6.16 7.06
N MET A 73 10.36 5.84 6.38
CA MET A 73 10.29 5.76 4.91
C MET A 73 9.93 7.08 4.23
N GLY A 74 9.54 8.11 4.98
CA GLY A 74 9.09 9.39 4.43
C GLY A 74 7.75 9.34 3.67
N VAL A 75 7.06 8.19 3.64
CA VAL A 75 5.77 7.98 2.98
C VAL A 75 4.79 7.30 3.91
N PRO A 76 3.47 7.49 3.75
CA PRO A 76 2.50 6.80 4.59
C PRO A 76 2.56 5.28 4.42
N VAL A 77 2.72 4.59 5.54
CA VAL A 77 2.73 3.13 5.66
C VAL A 77 1.60 2.68 6.58
N PHE A 78 0.81 1.72 6.11
CA PHE A 78 -0.16 1.01 6.93
C PHE A 78 0.26 -0.44 7.10
N TYR A 79 -0.11 -1.05 8.22
CA TYR A 79 0.26 -2.40 8.58
C TYR A 79 -0.95 -3.16 9.12
N ASN A 80 -1.06 -4.45 8.79
CA ASN A 80 -2.01 -5.33 9.45
C ASN A 80 -1.31 -6.41 10.28
N ILE A 81 -2.04 -6.99 11.23
CA ILE A 81 -1.51 -8.02 12.14
C ILE A 81 -1.00 -9.28 11.43
N MET A 82 -1.40 -9.52 10.17
CA MET A 82 -0.94 -10.65 9.36
C MET A 82 0.44 -10.42 8.73
N GLY A 83 1.07 -9.27 8.97
CA GLY A 83 2.41 -8.99 8.46
C GLY A 83 2.46 -8.29 7.11
N LEU A 84 1.32 -7.82 6.60
CA LEU A 84 1.23 -7.11 5.32
C LEU A 84 1.34 -5.61 5.54
N TYR A 85 2.21 -4.98 4.77
CA TYR A 85 2.38 -3.54 4.72
C TYR A 85 1.76 -2.97 3.45
N MET A 86 1.08 -1.84 3.59
CA MET A 86 0.60 -1.00 2.50
C MET A 86 1.43 0.27 2.50
N ILE A 87 2.38 0.39 1.57
CA ILE A 87 3.29 1.53 1.45
C ILE A 87 2.77 2.42 0.32
N THR A 88 2.63 3.71 0.58
CA THR A 88 2.21 4.67 -0.45
C THR A 88 3.30 4.81 -1.50
N TYR A 89 2.95 4.60 -2.77
CA TYR A 89 3.86 4.76 -3.91
C TYR A 89 3.82 6.18 -4.45
N ASP A 90 2.60 6.72 -4.60
CA ASP A 90 2.31 8.13 -4.90
C ASP A 90 0.85 8.45 -4.52
N HIS A 91 0.31 9.57 -5.02
CA HIS A 91 -1.03 10.05 -4.66
C HIS A 91 -2.19 9.10 -5.02
N GLU A 92 -1.98 8.11 -5.88
CA GLU A 92 -3.03 7.21 -6.33
C GLU A 92 -2.64 5.72 -6.32
N SER A 93 -1.53 5.39 -5.67
CA SER A 93 -0.96 4.05 -5.71
C SER A 93 -0.35 3.57 -4.40
N PHE A 94 -0.43 2.25 -4.19
CA PHE A 94 0.14 1.56 -3.03
C PHE A 94 0.91 0.32 -3.47
N ILE A 95 1.96 -0.01 -2.73
CA ILE A 95 2.60 -1.30 -2.74
C ILE A 95 2.07 -2.09 -1.54
N MET A 96 1.58 -3.32 -1.77
CA MET A 96 1.43 -4.29 -0.68
C MET A 96 2.67 -5.17 -0.64
N MET A 97 3.24 -5.42 0.52
CA MET A 97 4.33 -6.38 0.65
C MET A 97 4.44 -7.04 2.02
N VAL A 98 5.15 -8.15 2.04
CA VAL A 98 5.64 -8.82 3.24
C VAL A 98 7.17 -8.86 3.16
N PRO A 99 7.90 -8.05 3.94
CA PRO A 99 9.36 -8.07 3.92
C PRO A 99 9.87 -9.45 4.37
N ALA A 100 10.97 -9.92 3.77
CA ALA A 100 11.56 -11.20 4.12
C ALA A 100 12.09 -11.21 5.56
N ASN A 101 12.61 -10.06 6.01
CA ASN A 101 13.01 -9.83 7.38
C ASN A 101 12.47 -8.48 7.87
N LYS A 102 11.45 -8.51 8.74
CA LYS A 102 10.84 -7.30 9.33
C LYS A 102 11.81 -6.45 10.16
N LYS A 103 12.93 -7.02 10.63
CA LYS A 103 13.96 -6.29 11.39
C LYS A 103 15.01 -5.65 10.48
N SER A 104 15.00 -5.99 9.19
CA SER A 104 15.91 -5.41 8.20
C SER A 104 15.48 -3.99 7.87
N LYS A 105 16.47 -3.12 7.66
CA LYS A 105 16.24 -1.80 7.02
C LYS A 105 16.16 -1.92 5.50
N ASP A 106 16.67 -3.02 4.93
CA ASP A 106 16.52 -3.33 3.52
C ASP A 106 15.19 -4.07 3.28
N TRP A 107 14.24 -3.36 2.68
CA TRP A 107 12.92 -3.87 2.30
C TRP A 107 12.84 -4.24 0.81
N THR A 108 14.00 -4.33 0.13
CA THR A 108 14.06 -4.79 -1.25
C THR A 108 13.93 -6.30 -1.38
N ASP A 109 14.13 -7.04 -0.28
CA ASP A 109 13.85 -8.47 -0.17
C ASP A 109 12.48 -8.71 0.51
N PHE A 110 11.57 -9.39 -0.20
CA PHE A 110 10.20 -9.64 0.24
C PHE A 110 9.70 -11.01 -0.23
N THR A 111 8.92 -11.67 0.62
CA THR A 111 8.31 -12.97 0.30
C THR A 111 7.08 -12.83 -0.59
N TYR A 112 6.44 -11.67 -0.52
CA TYR A 112 5.26 -11.35 -1.32
C TYR A 112 5.23 -9.85 -1.61
N SER A 113 4.79 -9.49 -2.82
CA SER A 113 4.43 -8.12 -3.15
C SER A 113 3.33 -8.04 -4.20
N ASN A 114 2.56 -6.96 -4.14
CA ASN A 114 1.61 -6.55 -5.15
C ASN A 114 1.59 -5.02 -5.27
N PHE A 115 0.95 -4.51 -6.31
CA PHE A 115 0.81 -3.09 -6.55
C PHE A 115 -0.63 -2.75 -6.89
N TYR A 116 -1.10 -1.63 -6.35
CA TYR A 116 -2.46 -1.13 -6.46
C TYR A 116 -2.40 0.28 -7.02
N SER A 117 -3.23 0.59 -8.02
CA SER A 117 -3.38 1.95 -8.53
C SER A 117 -4.80 2.24 -8.95
N LYS A 118 -5.25 3.48 -8.79
CA LYS A 118 -6.48 3.96 -9.45
C LYS A 118 -6.33 4.00 -10.98
N ASN A 119 -5.11 4.04 -11.49
CA ASN A 119 -4.79 3.96 -12.91
C ASN A 119 -4.53 2.50 -13.33
N LYS A 120 -5.43 1.94 -14.14
CA LYS A 120 -5.32 0.56 -14.62
C LYS A 120 -4.06 0.30 -15.44
N ALA A 121 -3.72 1.19 -16.39
CA ALA A 121 -2.55 1.02 -17.25
C ALA A 121 -1.27 0.97 -16.42
N LYS A 122 -1.18 1.80 -15.37
CA LYS A 122 -0.05 1.80 -14.44
C LYS A 122 0.08 0.49 -13.67
N ALA A 123 -1.05 -0.07 -13.21
CA ALA A 123 -1.07 -1.37 -12.54
C ALA A 123 -0.63 -2.51 -13.48
N ASP A 124 -1.10 -2.48 -14.73
CA ASP A 124 -0.81 -3.51 -15.73
C ASP A 124 0.67 -3.54 -16.16
N ILE A 125 1.36 -2.40 -16.18
CA ILE A 125 2.80 -2.33 -16.52
C ILE A 125 3.75 -2.42 -15.31
N MET A 126 3.21 -2.60 -14.10
CA MET A 126 4.03 -2.67 -12.89
C MET A 126 4.75 -4.02 -12.81
N THR A 127 5.93 -4.02 -12.18
CA THR A 127 6.72 -5.24 -11.95
C THR A 127 7.32 -5.23 -10.56
N LYS A 128 7.70 -6.41 -10.06
CA LYS A 128 8.47 -6.54 -8.80
C LYS A 128 9.76 -5.72 -8.82
N GLN A 129 10.44 -5.63 -9.97
CA GLN A 129 11.66 -4.83 -10.10
C GLN A 129 11.38 -3.33 -9.93
N LYS A 130 10.27 -2.82 -10.46
CA LYS A 130 9.87 -1.41 -10.25
C LYS A 130 9.53 -1.12 -8.80
N ILE A 131 8.95 -2.09 -8.08
CA ILE A 131 8.74 -2.01 -6.64
C ILE A 131 10.09 -1.92 -5.91
N VAL A 132 11.02 -2.83 -6.19
CA VAL A 132 12.39 -2.80 -5.62
C VAL A 132 13.07 -1.46 -5.87
N ASN A 133 13.00 -0.95 -7.11
CA ASN A 133 13.63 0.32 -7.47
C ASN A 133 13.03 1.49 -6.68
N PHE A 134 11.71 1.49 -6.44
CA PHE A 134 11.07 2.50 -5.60
C PHE A 134 11.50 2.41 -4.14
N ILE A 135 11.54 1.21 -3.55
CA ILE A 135 11.98 1.04 -2.16
C ILE A 135 13.41 1.55 -1.96
N LYS A 136 14.30 1.40 -2.94
CA LYS A 136 15.67 1.95 -2.90
C LYS A 136 15.74 3.47 -2.89
N THR A 137 14.64 4.17 -3.19
CA THR A 137 14.57 5.64 -3.16
C THR A 137 14.00 6.20 -1.86
N LEU A 138 13.50 5.33 -0.97
CA LEU A 138 12.97 5.69 0.34
C LEU A 138 14.08 5.85 1.38
#